data_AF-A0A1C3NX45-F1
#
_entry.id   AF-A0A1C3NX45-F1
#
_cell.length_a   1.000
_cell.length_b   1.000
_cell.length_c   1.000
_cell.angle_alpha   90.00
_cell.angle_beta   90.00
_cell.angle_gamma   90.00
#
_symmetry.space_group_name_H-M   'P 1'
#
loop_
_entity.id
_entity.type
_entity.pdbx_description
1 polymer ?
#
loop_
_entity_poly.entity_id
_entity_poly.type
_entity_poly.pdbx_seq_one_letter_code
_entity_poly.pdbx_strand_id
1 'polypeptide(L)'
;MGLLRFHPVDGARFLQQRPDVSRRLCALVAHHSCARIEAEERGLSDVLASWELEESPVMDALVFADMTTGPKGQRFTFAERVEEIFSRYGEGSVVHRSIARARPLLGVSIDRTLHRLAAAGQPI
;
A
#
# COMPACT_ATOMS: atom_id res chain seq x y z
N MET A 1 10.86 -0.99 -15.19
CA MET A 1 11.51 -0.95 -13.86
C MET A 1 11.39 0.47 -13.34
N GLY A 2 10.88 0.68 -12.12
CA GLY A 2 10.70 2.02 -11.54
C GLY A 2 12.04 2.70 -11.22
N LEU A 3 12.08 4.03 -11.27
CA LEU A 3 13.29 4.84 -11.12
C LEU A 3 13.92 4.68 -9.73
N LEU A 4 13.08 4.61 -8.69
CA LEU A 4 13.52 4.46 -7.30
C LEU A 4 13.46 3.00 -6.79
N ARG A 5 12.94 2.07 -7.59
CA ARG A 5 12.57 0.71 -7.16
C ARG A 5 11.68 0.73 -5.91
N PHE A 6 10.77 1.71 -5.87
CA PHE A 6 9.81 1.92 -4.80
C PHE A 6 8.46 2.23 -5.45
N HIS A 7 7.65 1.18 -5.65
CA HIS A 7 6.47 1.24 -6.50
C HIS A 7 5.41 2.28 -6.11
N PRO A 8 5.20 2.65 -4.82
CA PRO A 8 4.24 3.71 -4.49
C PRO A 8 4.62 5.05 -5.11
N VAL A 9 5.87 5.49 -4.91
CA VAL A 9 6.36 6.77 -5.48
C VAL A 9 6.55 6.68 -6.98
N ASP A 10 7.12 5.59 -7.48
CA ASP A 10 7.31 5.41 -8.93
C ASP A 10 5.97 5.38 -9.67
N GLY A 11 4.94 4.73 -9.10
CA GLY A 11 3.58 4.71 -9.62
C GLY A 11 2.91 6.07 -9.59
N ALA A 12 3.01 6.80 -8.47
CA ALA A 12 2.47 8.14 -8.34
C ALA A 12 3.09 9.13 -9.34
N ARG A 13 4.41 9.07 -9.54
CA ARG A 13 5.12 9.89 -10.54
C ARG A 13 4.70 9.54 -11.96
N PHE A 14 4.56 8.26 -12.28
CA PHE A 14 4.09 7.81 -13.59
C PHE A 14 2.68 8.33 -13.89
N LEU A 15 1.78 8.22 -12.92
CA LEU A 15 0.40 8.72 -13.04
C LEU A 15 0.35 10.24 -13.19
N GLN A 16 1.21 10.98 -12.49
CA GLN A 16 1.27 12.44 -12.57
C GLN A 16 1.63 12.98 -13.95
N GLN A 17 2.26 12.17 -14.82
CA GLN A 17 2.54 12.55 -16.20
C GLN A 17 1.33 12.37 -17.14
N ARG A 18 0.18 11.90 -16.64
CA ARG A 18 -1.02 11.67 -17.43
C ARG A 18 -1.97 12.86 -17.33
N PRO A 19 -2.49 13.37 -18.47
CA PRO A 19 -3.30 14.59 -18.49
C PRO A 19 -4.66 14.45 -17.80
N ASP A 20 -5.16 13.22 -17.66
CA ASP A 20 -6.49 12.86 -17.14
C ASP A 20 -6.46 12.33 -15.70
N VAL A 21 -5.29 12.30 -15.06
CA VAL A 21 -5.15 11.77 -13.70
C VAL A 21 -5.13 12.89 -12.67
N SER A 22 -6.02 12.77 -11.68
CA SER A 22 -6.10 13.74 -10.58
C SER A 22 -4.91 13.62 -9.61
N ARG A 23 -4.51 14.75 -9.01
CA ARG A 23 -3.47 14.77 -7.96
C ARG A 23 -3.83 13.88 -6.77
N ARG A 24 -5.11 13.80 -6.43
CA ARG A 24 -5.62 12.91 -5.37
C ARG A 24 -5.34 11.44 -5.68
N LEU A 25 -5.56 10.99 -6.92
CA LEU A 25 -5.25 9.60 -7.29
C LEU A 25 -3.75 9.32 -7.19
N CYS A 26 -2.90 10.24 -7.64
CA CYS A 26 -1.45 10.09 -7.45
C CYS A 26 -1.08 9.99 -5.97
N ALA A 27 -1.73 10.77 -5.10
CA ALA A 27 -1.48 10.74 -3.67
C ALA A 27 -1.93 9.43 -3.01
N LEU A 28 -3.11 8.91 -3.39
CA LEU A 28 -3.57 7.60 -2.97
C LEU A 28 -2.57 6.49 -3.35
N VAL A 29 -2.06 6.52 -4.59
CA VAL A 29 -1.02 5.58 -5.05
C VAL A 29 0.32 5.82 -4.34
N ALA A 30 0.70 7.06 -4.02
CA ALA A 30 1.94 7.33 -3.32
C ALA A 30 1.94 6.72 -1.91
N HIS A 31 0.79 6.74 -1.24
CA HIS A 31 0.66 6.41 0.18
C HIS A 31 0.05 5.03 0.47
N HIS A 32 -0.40 4.29 -0.55
CA HIS A 32 -1.02 2.97 -0.35
C HIS A 32 -0.11 2.02 0.45
N SER A 33 -0.75 1.07 1.15
CA SER A 33 -0.10 0.04 1.96
C SER A 33 0.94 0.57 2.95
N CYS A 34 0.63 1.73 3.56
CA CYS A 34 1.50 2.40 4.52
C CYS A 34 2.92 2.71 3.98
N ALA A 35 3.02 3.05 2.69
CA ALA A 35 4.27 3.39 1.99
C ALA A 35 5.17 4.37 2.75
N ARG A 36 4.60 5.26 3.59
CA ARG A 36 5.35 6.17 4.47
C ARG A 36 6.39 5.48 5.37
N ILE A 37 6.13 4.25 5.82
CA ILE A 37 7.06 3.49 6.67
C ILE A 37 8.26 3.02 5.85
N GLU A 38 8.01 2.50 4.65
CA GLU A 38 9.09 2.10 3.75
C GLU A 38 9.86 3.30 3.19
N ALA A 39 9.17 4.42 2.94
CA ALA A 39 9.81 5.66 2.54
C ALA A 39 10.79 6.16 3.61
N GLU A 40 10.42 6.08 4.89
CA GLU A 40 11.34 6.40 6.01
C GLU A 40 12.58 5.50 5.98
N GLU A 41 12.40 4.17 5.89
CA GLU A 41 13.52 3.20 5.82
C GLU A 41 14.44 3.42 4.62
N ARG A 42 13.91 4.00 3.53
CA ARG A 42 14.64 4.30 2.30
C ARG A 42 15.24 5.71 2.26
N GLY A 43 14.96 6.58 3.24
CA GLY A 43 15.34 8.00 3.19
C GLY A 43 14.60 8.79 2.11
N LEU A 44 13.37 8.39 1.78
CA LEU A 44 12.51 8.98 0.74
C LEU A 44 11.31 9.76 1.30
N SER A 45 11.29 10.04 2.60
CA SER A 45 10.18 10.78 3.26
C SER A 45 9.90 12.12 2.59
N ASP A 46 10.94 12.89 2.25
CA ASP A 46 10.79 14.20 1.59
C ASP A 46 10.22 14.08 0.18
N VAL A 47 10.58 13.00 -0.53
CA VAL A 47 10.00 12.71 -1.83
C VAL A 47 8.52 12.40 -1.68
N LEU A 48 8.16 11.54 -0.73
CA LEU A 48 6.78 11.14 -0.47
C LEU A 48 5.91 12.32 -0.02
N ALA A 49 6.48 13.29 0.72
CA ALA A 49 5.79 14.49 1.19
C ALA A 49 5.25 15.40 0.05
N SER A 50 5.63 15.15 -1.20
CA SER A 50 5.06 15.82 -2.38
C SER A 50 3.56 15.52 -2.58
N TRP A 51 3.07 14.44 -1.96
CA TRP A 51 1.67 14.03 -1.99
C TRP A 51 1.05 14.07 -0.59
N GLU A 52 -0.19 14.56 -0.51
CA GLU A 52 -0.95 14.60 0.73
C GLU A 52 -1.36 13.19 1.18
N LEU A 53 -1.18 12.89 2.46
CA LEU A 53 -1.68 11.63 3.03
C LEU A 53 -3.18 11.77 3.30
N GLU A 54 -3.97 10.90 2.67
CA GLU A 54 -5.42 10.82 2.87
C GLU A 54 -5.75 9.65 3.80
N GLU A 55 -6.47 9.93 4.89
CA GLU A 55 -7.11 8.90 5.73
C GLU A 55 -8.60 8.79 5.35
N SER A 56 -8.95 7.79 4.56
CA SER A 56 -10.32 7.63 4.05
C SER A 56 -10.69 6.17 3.77
N PRO A 57 -11.99 5.87 3.58
CA PRO A 57 -12.42 4.54 3.13
C PRO A 57 -11.80 4.11 1.80
N VAL A 58 -11.43 5.05 0.92
CA VAL A 58 -10.79 4.74 -0.36
C VAL A 58 -9.35 4.31 -0.14
N MET A 59 -8.61 4.97 0.76
CA MET A 59 -7.26 4.54 1.14
C MET A 59 -7.31 3.15 1.81
N ASP A 60 -8.24 2.95 2.75
CA ASP A 60 -8.43 1.64 3.40
C ASP A 60 -8.67 0.53 2.35
N ALA A 61 -9.51 0.80 1.34
CA ALA A 61 -9.81 -0.15 0.27
C ALA A 61 -8.59 -0.43 -0.64
N LEU A 62 -7.74 0.55 -0.91
CA LEU A 62 -6.50 0.35 -1.67
C LEU A 62 -5.49 -0.51 -0.88
N VAL A 63 -5.33 -0.22 0.41
CA VAL A 63 -4.52 -1.04 1.32
C VAL A 63 -5.06 -2.48 1.34
N PHE A 64 -6.37 -2.65 1.47
CA PHE A 64 -7.02 -3.95 1.43
C PHE A 64 -6.75 -4.69 0.14
N ALA A 65 -6.94 -4.05 -1.02
CA ALA A 65 -6.71 -4.67 -2.32
C ALA A 65 -5.26 -5.16 -2.48
N ASP A 66 -4.27 -4.34 -2.14
CA ASP A 66 -2.86 -4.72 -2.26
C ASP A 66 -2.45 -5.80 -1.23
N MET A 67 -2.92 -5.67 0.00
CA MET A 67 -2.60 -6.59 1.10
C MET A 67 -3.46 -7.86 1.13
N THR A 68 -4.28 -8.10 0.11
CA THR A 68 -5.02 -9.36 -0.13
C THR A 68 -4.83 -9.90 -1.54
N THR A 69 -3.93 -9.32 -2.33
CA THR A 69 -3.65 -9.73 -3.71
C THR A 69 -2.19 -10.15 -3.90
N GLY A 70 -1.96 -11.39 -4.32
CA GLY A 70 -0.65 -11.91 -4.66
C GLY A 70 -0.07 -11.32 -5.96
N PRO A 71 1.24 -11.51 -6.22
CA PRO A 71 1.92 -10.91 -7.39
C PRO A 71 1.41 -11.39 -8.76
N LYS A 72 0.62 -12.47 -8.81
CA LYS A 72 -0.04 -12.96 -10.03
C LYS A 72 -1.57 -12.76 -9.99
N GLY A 73 -2.06 -11.89 -9.10
CA GLY A 73 -3.50 -11.62 -8.94
C GLY A 73 -4.25 -12.65 -8.11
N GLN A 74 -3.56 -13.53 -7.37
CA GLN A 74 -4.22 -14.49 -6.49
C GLN A 74 -4.88 -13.79 -5.31
N ARG A 75 -6.01 -14.31 -4.84
CA ARG A 75 -6.62 -13.87 -3.58
C ARG A 75 -5.87 -14.49 -2.40
N PHE A 76 -5.50 -13.67 -1.43
CA PHE A 76 -4.93 -14.07 -0.15
C PHE A 76 -5.69 -13.41 0.99
N THR A 77 -5.68 -14.07 2.15
CA THR A 77 -5.92 -13.39 3.41
C THR A 77 -4.76 -12.43 3.73
N PHE A 78 -5.00 -11.47 4.62
CA PHE A 78 -3.95 -10.56 5.06
C PHE A 78 -2.73 -11.30 5.67
N ALA A 79 -2.98 -12.35 6.45
CA ALA A 79 -1.92 -13.16 7.06
C ALA A 79 -1.06 -13.87 6.01
N GLU A 80 -1.70 -14.58 5.07
CA GLU A 80 -1.02 -15.25 3.96
C GLU A 80 -0.22 -14.25 3.10
N ARG A 81 -0.76 -13.05 2.88
CA ARG A 81 -0.06 -12.02 2.12
C ARG A 81 1.21 -11.54 2.83
N VAL A 82 1.14 -11.31 4.14
CA VAL A 82 2.31 -10.91 4.94
C VAL A 82 3.36 -12.02 4.95
N GLU A 83 2.96 -13.27 5.12
CA GLU A 83 3.87 -14.42 5.08
C GLU A 83 4.53 -14.60 3.71
N GLU A 84 3.78 -14.43 2.61
CA GLU A 84 4.35 -14.44 1.26
C GLU A 84 5.40 -13.35 1.10
N ILE A 85 5.11 -12.14 1.58
CA ILE A 85 6.06 -11.02 1.48
C ILE A 85 7.32 -11.34 2.27
N PHE A 86 7.22 -11.89 3.48
CA PHE A 86 8.40 -12.28 4.26
C PHE A 86 9.19 -13.43 3.63
N SER A 87 8.52 -14.39 2.98
CA SER A 87 9.20 -15.46 2.24
C SER A 87 9.94 -14.93 1.02
N ARG A 88 9.33 -14.00 0.27
CA ARG A 88 9.90 -13.42 -0.95
C ARG A 88 11.01 -12.41 -0.66
N TYR A 89 10.86 -11.63 0.40
CA TYR A 89 11.80 -10.63 0.84
C TYR A 89 12.38 -11.09 2.17
N GLY A 90 13.56 -11.72 2.11
CA GLY A 90 14.23 -12.28 3.28
C GLY A 90 14.41 -11.27 4.42
N GLU A 91 14.64 -11.82 5.61
CA GLU A 91 14.90 -11.05 6.83
C GLU A 91 15.99 -10.00 6.61
N GLY A 92 15.79 -8.81 7.17
CA GLY A 92 16.71 -7.69 7.02
C GLY A 92 16.59 -6.93 5.69
N SER A 93 15.74 -7.35 4.75
CA SER A 93 15.38 -6.49 3.62
C SER A 93 14.54 -5.29 4.07
N VAL A 94 14.64 -4.17 3.34
CA VAL A 94 13.86 -2.95 3.61
C VAL A 94 12.35 -3.25 3.59
N VAL A 95 11.88 -4.04 2.62
CA VAL A 95 10.47 -4.43 2.51
C VAL A 95 10.04 -5.24 3.74
N HIS A 96 10.84 -6.23 4.14
CA HIS A 96 10.53 -7.05 5.32
C HIS A 96 10.40 -6.20 6.59
N ARG A 97 11.40 -5.34 6.88
CA ARG A 97 11.34 -4.46 8.06
C ARG A 97 10.15 -3.50 8.01
N SER A 98 9.86 -2.95 6.84
CA SER A 98 8.76 -2.00 6.65
C SER A 98 7.41 -2.66 6.88
N ILE A 99 7.18 -3.85 6.31
CA ILE A 99 5.93 -4.60 6.52
C ILE A 99 5.79 -5.07 7.96
N ALA A 100 6.88 -5.52 8.60
CA ALA A 100 6.86 -5.88 10.01
C ALA A 100 6.44 -4.69 10.89
N ARG A 101 6.97 -3.49 10.63
CA ARG A 101 6.60 -2.24 11.32
C ARG A 101 5.17 -1.77 10.97
N ALA A 102 4.74 -1.94 9.72
CA ALA A 102 3.46 -1.45 9.21
C ALA A 102 2.27 -2.36 9.57
N ARG A 103 2.52 -3.64 9.88
CA ARG A 103 1.49 -4.67 10.08
C ARG A 103 0.31 -4.23 10.96
N PRO A 104 0.49 -3.53 12.10
CA PRO A 104 -0.66 -3.08 12.90
C PRO A 104 -1.56 -2.08 12.17
N LEU A 105 -0.97 -1.12 11.44
CA LEU A 105 -1.71 -0.09 10.70
C LEU A 105 -2.41 -0.66 9.46
N LEU A 106 -1.73 -1.59 8.78
CA LEU A 106 -2.31 -2.34 7.68
C LEU A 106 -3.54 -3.12 8.18
N GLY A 107 -3.42 -3.82 9.31
CA GLY A 107 -4.52 -4.55 9.94
C GLY A 107 -5.74 -3.67 10.22
N VAL A 108 -5.56 -2.47 10.76
CA VAL A 108 -6.67 -1.52 10.98
C VAL A 108 -7.38 -1.17 9.67
N SER A 109 -6.64 -0.99 8.58
CA SER A 109 -7.21 -0.69 7.25
C SER A 109 -7.99 -1.88 6.69
N ILE A 110 -7.48 -3.10 6.90
CA ILE A 110 -8.18 -4.35 6.55
C ILE A 110 -9.51 -4.43 7.31
N ASP A 111 -9.48 -4.30 8.63
CA ASP A 111 -10.65 -4.44 9.50
C ASP A 111 -11.73 -3.41 9.15
N ARG A 112 -11.34 -2.15 8.95
CA ARG A 112 -12.26 -1.09 8.52
C ARG A 112 -12.90 -1.39 7.17
N THR A 113 -12.15 -1.95 6.23
CA THR A 113 -12.68 -2.33 4.91
C THR A 113 -13.67 -3.48 5.02
N LEU A 114 -13.30 -4.55 5.74
CA LEU A 114 -14.16 -5.71 5.98
C LEU A 114 -15.46 -5.31 6.68
N HIS A 115 -15.40 -4.43 7.67
CA HIS A 115 -16.58 -3.93 8.37
C HIS A 115 -17.53 -3.18 7.41
N ARG A 116 -17.00 -2.34 6.51
CA ARG A 116 -17.82 -1.62 5.52
C ARG A 116 -18.43 -2.56 4.48
N LEU A 117 -17.69 -3.57 4.03
CA LEU A 117 -18.21 -4.59 3.10
C LEU A 117 -19.37 -5.37 3.73
N ALA A 118 -19.20 -5.81 4.99
CA ALA A 118 -20.25 -6.49 5.73
C ALA A 118 -21.50 -5.62 5.89
N ALA A 119 -21.33 -4.34 6.27
CA ALA A 119 -22.43 -3.40 6.41
C ALA A 119 -23.16 -3.11 5.07
N ALA A 120 -22.46 -3.21 3.94
CA ALA A 120 -23.02 -3.05 2.60
C ALA A 120 -23.60 -4.35 2.01
N GLY A 121 -23.62 -5.46 2.77
CA GLY A 121 -24.08 -6.77 2.30
C GLY A 121 -23.24 -7.38 1.19
N GLN A 122 -21.98 -6.93 1.04
CA GLN A 122 -21.07 -7.47 0.05
C GLN A 122 -20.42 -8.76 0.59
N PRO A 123 -20.23 -9.78 -0.26
CA PRO A 123 -19.47 -10.96 0.13
C PRO A 123 -18.01 -10.56 0.41
N ILE A 124 -17.44 -11.16 1.45
CA ILE A 124 -16.04 -11.03 1.84
C ILE A 124 -15.23 -12.12 1.14
#